data_AF-A0A4P9XHA7-F1
#
_entry.id   AF-A0A4P9XHA7-F1
#
_cell.length_a   1.000
_cell.length_b   1.000
_cell.length_c   1.000
_cell.angle_alpha   90.00
_cell.angle_beta   90.00
_cell.angle_gamma   90.00
#
_symmetry.space_group_name_H-M   'P 1'
#
loop_
_entity.id
_entity.type
_entity.pdbx_description
1 polymer ?
#
loop_
_entity_poly.entity_id
_entity_poly.type
_entity_poly.pdbx_seq_one_letter_code
_entity_poly.pdbx_strand_id
1 'polypeptide(L)'
;MSQSRTPALPDEALETSEEQEARLAQEKEVAVCLCGNCTIRFEKKTDMKVTPELIASLTDIAYDKLVDMGYDLALFANHARRRVVRVDDIEASGG
;
A
#
# COMPACT_ATOMS: atom_id res chain seq x y z
N MET A 1 -30.93 -15.62 -39.89
CA MET A 1 -29.96 -16.14 -38.91
C MET A 1 -29.04 -14.98 -38.53
N SER A 2 -29.36 -14.27 -37.46
CA SER A 2 -28.60 -13.10 -37.01
C SER A 2 -27.46 -13.54 -36.12
N GLN A 3 -26.22 -13.33 -36.57
CA GLN A 3 -25.04 -13.50 -35.72
C GLN A 3 -24.93 -12.29 -34.80
N SER A 4 -25.26 -12.48 -33.53
CA SER A 4 -24.93 -11.54 -32.47
C SER A 4 -23.41 -11.59 -32.22
N ARG A 5 -22.67 -10.63 -32.76
CA ARG A 5 -21.31 -10.35 -32.33
C ARG A 5 -21.39 -9.66 -30.98
N THR A 6 -21.23 -10.42 -29.90
CA THR A 6 -20.94 -9.85 -28.58
C THR A 6 -19.56 -9.20 -28.67
N PRO A 7 -19.39 -7.92 -28.30
CA PRO A 7 -18.06 -7.35 -28.17
C PRO A 7 -17.35 -8.05 -27.00
N ALA A 8 -16.15 -8.56 -27.25
CA ALA A 8 -15.27 -9.08 -26.21
C ALA A 8 -14.97 -7.95 -25.21
N LEU A 9 -15.15 -8.23 -23.93
CA LEU A 9 -14.68 -7.36 -22.84
C LEU A 9 -13.14 -7.27 -22.93
N PRO A 10 -12.55 -6.10 -22.62
CA PRO A 10 -11.12 -5.89 -22.76
C PRO A 10 -10.33 -6.78 -21.81
N ASP A 11 -9.18 -7.24 -22.29
CA ASP A 11 -8.16 -8.02 -21.59
C ASP A 11 -8.08 -7.73 -20.09
N GLU A 12 -8.50 -8.68 -19.25
CA GLU A 12 -7.84 -8.87 -17.96
C GLU A 12 -6.44 -9.41 -18.27
N ALA A 13 -5.54 -8.51 -18.67
CA ALA A 13 -4.15 -8.82 -18.91
C ALA A 13 -3.61 -9.45 -17.62
N LEU A 14 -3.23 -10.72 -17.72
CA LEU A 14 -2.52 -11.45 -16.69
C LEU A 14 -1.16 -10.74 -16.54
N GLU A 15 -1.09 -9.70 -15.71
CA GLU A 15 0.18 -9.03 -15.42
C GLU A 15 1.18 -10.09 -14.93
N THR A 16 2.36 -10.10 -15.53
CA THR A 16 3.38 -11.09 -15.16
C THR A 16 3.91 -10.78 -13.77
N SER A 17 4.33 -11.81 -13.02
CA SER A 17 4.88 -11.66 -11.65
C SER A 17 6.02 -10.63 -11.61
N GLU A 18 6.81 -10.54 -12.68
CA GLU A 18 7.93 -9.60 -12.80
C GLU A 18 7.47 -8.14 -12.97
N GLU A 19 6.38 -7.89 -13.69
CA GLU A 19 5.81 -6.54 -13.87
C GLU A 19 5.19 -6.02 -12.57
N GLN A 20 4.54 -6.91 -11.81
CA GLN A 20 3.98 -6.58 -10.49
C GLN A 20 5.08 -6.25 -9.48
N GLU A 21 6.16 -7.03 -9.46
CA GLU A 21 7.33 -6.78 -8.62
C GLU A 21 8.04 -5.47 -9.00
N ALA A 22 8.16 -5.16 -10.29
CA ALA A 22 8.78 -3.92 -10.76
C ALA A 22 7.94 -2.69 -10.37
N ARG A 23 6.61 -2.75 -10.51
CA ARG A 23 5.72 -1.68 -10.05
C ARG A 23 5.78 -1.49 -8.53
N LEU A 24 5.78 -2.60 -7.79
CA LEU A 24 5.91 -2.58 -6.34
C LEU A 24 7.23 -1.95 -5.90
N ALA A 25 8.33 -2.29 -6.58
CA ALA A 25 9.64 -1.69 -6.32
C ALA A 25 9.63 -0.16 -6.56
N GLN A 26 8.97 0.30 -7.63
CA GLN A 26 8.84 1.73 -7.92
C GLN A 26 7.99 2.46 -6.87
N GLU A 27 6.89 1.86 -6.43
CA GLU A 27 6.03 2.43 -5.37
C GLU A 27 6.79 2.54 -4.03
N LYS A 28 7.60 1.52 -3.71
CA LYS A 28 8.46 1.51 -2.52
C LYS A 28 9.55 2.58 -2.58
N GLU A 29 10.13 2.89 -3.75
CA GLU A 29 11.14 3.93 -3.90
C GLU A 29 10.63 5.33 -3.46
N VAL A 30 9.37 5.64 -3.79
CA VAL A 30 8.72 6.89 -3.35
C VAL A 30 8.52 6.91 -1.83
N ALA A 31 8.14 5.77 -1.25
CA ALA A 31 7.97 5.62 0.20
C ALA A 31 9.31 5.76 0.96
N VAL A 32 10.41 5.27 0.39
CA VAL A 32 11.77 5.44 0.94
C VAL A 32 12.15 6.92 0.99
N CYS A 33 11.89 7.67 -0.09
CA CYS A 33 12.13 9.11 -0.11
C CYS A 33 11.35 9.86 0.98
N LEU A 34 10.09 9.49 1.21
CA LEU A 34 9.26 10.08 2.27
C LEU A 34 9.79 9.71 3.67
N CYS A 35 10.16 8.45 3.89
CA CYS A 35 10.73 7.98 5.14
C CYS A 35 12.08 8.67 5.45
N GLY A 36 12.91 8.92 4.42
CA GLY A 36 14.16 9.67 4.56
C GLY A 36 13.97 11.08 5.14
N ASN A 37 12.89 11.77 4.77
CA ASN A 37 12.60 13.10 5.35
C ASN A 37 12.18 13.01 6.84
N CYS A 38 11.52 11.92 7.24
CA CYS A 38 11.16 11.66 8.62
C CYS A 38 12.39 11.29 9.47
N THR A 39 13.34 10.56 8.90
CA THR A 39 14.57 10.16 9.63
C THR A 39 15.52 11.32 9.86
N ILE A 40 15.63 12.29 8.93
CA ILE A 40 16.35 13.56 9.19
C ILE A 40 15.80 14.28 10.44
N ARG A 41 14.48 14.25 10.65
CA ARG A 41 13.86 14.83 11.86
C ARG A 41 14.16 14.00 13.11
N PHE A 42 14.26 12.68 12.97
CA PHE A 42 14.61 11.78 14.05
C PHE A 42 16.05 11.96 14.51
N GLU A 43 17.01 11.99 13.58
CA GLU A 43 18.44 12.21 13.90
C GLU A 43 18.64 13.51 14.68
N LYS A 44 17.99 14.60 14.24
CA LYS A 44 18.03 15.90 14.92
C LYS A 44 17.51 15.88 16.37
N LYS A 45 16.63 14.93 16.71
CA LYS A 45 16.01 14.82 18.04
C LYS A 45 16.72 13.84 18.96
N THR A 46 17.47 12.90 18.40
CA THR A 46 17.95 11.71 19.14
C THR A 46 19.47 11.57 19.19
N ASP A 47 20.23 12.44 18.51
CA ASP A 47 21.69 12.32 18.33
C ASP A 47 22.13 10.95 17.77
N MET A 48 21.18 10.21 17.20
CA MET A 48 21.42 8.95 16.50
C MET A 48 21.60 9.23 15.01
N LYS A 49 22.46 8.44 14.36
CA LYS A 49 22.55 8.40 12.91
C LYS A 49 21.73 7.23 12.37
N VAL A 50 21.00 7.46 11.30
CA VAL A 50 20.17 6.48 10.61
C VAL A 50 20.87 6.11 9.31
N THR A 51 21.08 4.80 9.09
CA THR A 51 21.72 4.33 7.87
C THR A 51 20.70 4.17 6.74
N PRO A 52 21.12 4.25 5.47
CA PRO A 52 20.24 4.00 4.33
C PRO A 52 19.55 2.64 4.38
N GLU A 53 20.25 1.60 4.86
CA GLU A 53 19.71 0.24 4.99
C GLU A 53 18.58 0.20 6.04
N LEU A 54 18.74 0.92 7.15
CA LEU A 54 17.68 1.02 8.15
C LEU A 54 16.44 1.74 7.59
N ILE A 55 16.62 2.79 6.77
CA ILE A 55 15.50 3.48 6.11
C ILE A 55 14.77 2.52 5.16
N ALA A 56 15.52 1.77 4.35
CA ALA A 56 14.94 0.78 3.44
C ALA A 56 14.13 -0.28 4.19
N SER A 57 14.71 -0.91 5.22
CA SER A 57 14.03 -1.93 6.02
C SER A 57 12.80 -1.38 6.74
N LEU A 58 12.86 -0.16 7.29
CA LEU A 58 11.69 0.48 7.91
C LEU A 58 10.59 0.76 6.90
N THR A 59 10.96 1.13 5.67
CA THR A 59 9.99 1.37 4.60
C THR A 59 9.28 0.08 4.20
N ASP A 60 10.00 -1.04 4.09
CA ASP A 60 9.39 -2.35 3.82
C ASP A 60 8.41 -2.74 4.92
N ILE A 61 8.82 -2.63 6.19
CA ILE A 61 7.94 -2.94 7.33
C ILE A 61 6.70 -2.04 7.34
N ALA A 62 6.88 -0.74 7.09
CA ALA A 62 5.77 0.20 7.05
C ALA A 62 4.81 -0.11 5.89
N TYR A 63 5.33 -0.47 4.72
CA TYR A 63 4.53 -0.87 3.58
C TYR A 63 3.67 -2.09 3.90
N ASP A 64 4.27 -3.16 4.43
CA ASP A 64 3.56 -4.38 4.79
C ASP A 64 2.45 -4.09 5.82
N LYS A 65 2.73 -3.21 6.80
CA LYS A 65 1.73 -2.80 7.80
C LYS A 65 0.60 -1.96 7.21
N LEU A 66 0.87 -1.12 6.22
CA LEU A 66 -0.17 -0.34 5.53
C LEU A 66 -1.07 -1.24 4.67
N VAL A 67 -0.50 -2.28 4.05
CA VAL A 67 -1.27 -3.29 3.32
C VAL A 67 -2.20 -4.06 4.27
N ASP A 68 -1.66 -4.58 5.38
CA ASP A 68 -2.44 -5.24 6.44
C ASP A 68 -3.59 -4.33 6.92
N MET A 69 -3.28 -3.08 7.24
CA MET A 69 -4.26 -2.10 7.71
C MET A 69 -5.34 -1.82 6.65
N GLY A 70 -4.99 -1.77 5.36
CA GLY A 70 -5.95 -1.63 4.27
C GLY A 70 -6.95 -2.79 4.22
N TYR A 71 -6.48 -4.02 4.44
CA TYR A 71 -7.36 -5.20 4.52
C TYR A 71 -8.28 -5.15 5.73
N ASP A 72 -7.75 -4.78 6.90
CA ASP A 72 -8.55 -4.65 8.13
C ASP A 72 -9.64 -3.58 7.97
N LEU A 73 -9.29 -2.39 7.44
CA LEU A 73 -10.25 -1.32 7.17
C LEU A 73 -11.34 -1.75 6.18
N ALA A 74 -10.98 -2.50 5.13
CA ALA A 74 -11.95 -3.06 4.20
C ALA A 74 -12.88 -4.07 4.88
N LEU A 75 -12.35 -4.89 5.79
CA LEU A 75 -13.11 -5.86 6.57
C LEU A 75 -14.10 -5.18 7.53
N PHE A 76 -13.70 -4.11 8.22
CA PHE A 76 -14.59 -3.34 9.09
C PHE A 76 -15.70 -2.63 8.30
N ALA A 77 -15.35 -1.99 7.18
CA ALA A 77 -16.34 -1.38 6.31
C ALA A 77 -17.37 -2.41 5.81
N ASN A 78 -16.89 -3.60 5.41
CA ASN A 78 -17.74 -4.69 4.97
C ASN A 78 -18.63 -5.25 6.10
N HIS A 79 -18.10 -5.38 7.31
CA HIS A 79 -18.88 -5.77 8.50
C HIS A 79 -20.03 -4.79 8.76
N ALA A 80 -19.80 -3.49 8.54
CA ALA A 80 -20.82 -2.45 8.58
C ALA A 80 -21.69 -2.34 7.31
N ARG A 81 -21.58 -3.30 6.37
CA ARG A 81 -22.29 -3.35 5.07
C ARG A 81 -22.04 -2.13 4.18
N ARG A 82 -20.84 -1.54 4.27
CA ARG A 82 -20.41 -0.40 3.46
C ARG A 82 -19.35 -0.84 2.44
N ARG A 83 -19.31 -0.14 1.30
CA ARG A 83 -18.25 -0.26 0.28
C ARG A 83 -17.23 0.88 0.34
N VAL A 84 -17.39 1.78 1.32
CA VAL A 84 -16.57 2.97 1.50
C VAL A 84 -16.10 2.99 2.95
N VAL A 85 -14.77 3.08 3.12
CA VAL A 85 -14.10 3.22 4.42
C VAL A 85 -14.40 4.60 5.00
N ARG A 86 -14.67 4.66 6.30
CA ARG A 86 -14.96 5.87 7.08
C ARG A 86 -14.03 5.97 8.27
N VAL A 87 -14.03 7.13 8.92
CA VAL A 87 -13.23 7.38 10.14
C VAL A 87 -13.54 6.35 11.23
N ASP A 88 -14.81 5.97 11.40
CA ASP A 88 -15.24 4.94 12.36
C ASP A 88 -14.54 3.58 12.16
N ASP A 89 -14.10 3.25 10.93
CA ASP A 89 -13.36 2.01 10.66
C ASP A 89 -11.91 2.07 11.19
N ILE A 90 -11.34 3.28 11.29
CA ILE A 90 -10.01 3.50 11.87
C ILE A 90 -10.06 3.26 13.38
N GLU A 91 -11.11 3.74 14.06
CA GLU A 91 -11.30 3.49 15.50
C GLU A 91 -11.49 1.99 15.77
N ALA A 92 -12.21 1.28 14.91
CA ALA A 92 -12.38 -0.17 14.99
C ALA A 92 -11.07 -0.96 14.76
N SER A 93 -10.10 -0.37 14.04
CA SER A 93 -8.79 -0.95 13.77
C SER A 93 -7.76 -0.82 14.90
N GLY A 94 -8.11 -0.14 16.01
CA GLY A 94 -7.27 -0.05 17.22
C GLY A 94 -6.34 1.16 17.26
N GLY A 95 -6.87 2.36 16.99
CA GLY A 95 -6.20 3.65 17.22
C GLY A 95 -6.13 4.05 18.69
#